data_AF-A0A154PR14-F1
#
_entry.id   AF-A0A154PR14-F1
#
_cell.length_a   1.000
_cell.length_b   1.000
_cell.length_c   1.000
_cell.angle_alpha   90.00
_cell.angle_beta   90.00
_cell.angle_gamma   90.00
#
_symmetry.space_group_name_H-M   'P 1'
#
loop_
_entity.id
_entity.type
_entity.pdbx_description
1 polymer ?
#
loop_
_entity_poly.entity_id
_entity_poly.type
_entity_poly.pdbx_seq_one_letter_code
_entity_poly.pdbx_strand_id
1 'polypeptide(L)'
;MNKGKYILKKGTTTLTARPFTYVLNSKFNNHLCDHCLRRGKVSKCSACQCVYYCNHSCQRGAWPIHTTECPKLKKFLSKTVPDLAQFMTRVIIKLNQGGGEKKGYYSETNYRKFKDLMSLFVLFDSIDADFIISSNCSVIMKNTKRMFIFMCQCGILNVLFEGEPMPSHQELIPICGRICILFLEIYYGQVHPLTGMLYFFTGTIQSHLKKPKQALETLKRAESILAITNGEKHTLFRELFQTFTK
;
A
#
# COMPACT_ATOMS: atom_id res chain seq x y z
N MET A 1 41.92 -4.23 -0.34
CA MET A 1 40.76 -5.05 0.10
C MET A 1 40.21 -5.81 -1.09
N ASN A 2 40.30 -7.15 -1.05
CA ASN A 2 39.96 -8.05 -2.16
C ASN A 2 38.47 -7.96 -2.53
N LYS A 3 38.16 -7.42 -3.70
CA LYS A 3 36.85 -7.54 -4.35
C LYS A 3 36.73 -8.94 -4.96
N GLY A 4 36.63 -9.95 -4.12
CA GLY A 4 36.24 -11.29 -4.56
C GLY A 4 34.83 -11.22 -5.14
N LYS A 5 34.68 -11.51 -6.43
CA LYS A 5 33.39 -11.66 -7.10
C LYS A 5 32.69 -12.83 -6.40
N TYR A 6 31.72 -12.57 -5.52
CA TYR A 6 30.94 -13.64 -4.90
C TYR A 6 30.19 -14.39 -6.00
N ILE A 7 30.70 -15.56 -6.39
CA ILE A 7 30.06 -16.43 -7.37
C ILE A 7 28.87 -17.08 -6.65
N LEU A 8 27.69 -16.50 -6.82
CA LEU A 8 26.45 -17.08 -6.33
C LEU A 8 26.08 -18.28 -7.20
N LYS A 9 25.95 -19.46 -6.60
CA LYS A 9 25.46 -20.64 -7.32
C LYS A 9 23.99 -20.43 -7.70
N LYS A 10 23.57 -20.96 -8.84
CA LYS A 10 22.16 -20.97 -9.24
C LYS A 10 21.30 -21.57 -8.13
N GLY A 11 20.20 -20.91 -7.78
CA GLY A 11 19.29 -21.33 -6.71
C GLY A 11 19.71 -20.91 -5.29
N THR A 12 20.82 -20.19 -5.12
CA THR A 12 21.21 -19.66 -3.81
C THR A 12 20.22 -18.59 -3.35
N THR A 13 19.61 -18.78 -2.18
CA THR A 13 18.84 -17.74 -1.50
C THR A 13 19.76 -16.60 -1.09
N THR A 14 19.59 -15.43 -1.71
CA THR A 14 20.40 -14.24 -1.42
C THR A 14 19.85 -13.41 -0.26
N LEU A 15 18.52 -13.43 -0.05
CA LEU A 15 17.86 -12.68 0.99
C LEU A 15 16.58 -13.39 1.41
N THR A 16 16.30 -13.40 2.71
CA THR A 16 14.99 -13.72 3.27
C THR A 16 14.60 -12.60 4.22
N ALA A 17 13.37 -12.11 4.10
CA ALA A 17 12.87 -11.03 4.93
C ALA A 17 11.44 -11.33 5.37
N ARG A 18 11.09 -10.84 6.58
CA ARG A 18 9.70 -10.81 7.02
C ARG A 18 9.06 -9.49 6.58
N PRO A 19 7.78 -9.50 6.16
CA PRO A 19 7.09 -8.27 5.81
C PRO A 19 7.03 -7.32 7.00
N PHE A 20 7.01 -6.01 6.73
CA PHE A 20 6.80 -5.01 7.77
C PHE A 20 5.46 -5.28 8.47
N THR A 21 4.39 -5.48 7.73
CA THR A 21 3.14 -6.07 8.21
C THR A 21 2.43 -6.69 7.02
N TYR A 22 1.35 -7.43 7.26
CA TYR A 22 0.54 -8.06 6.23
C TYR A 22 -0.89 -8.21 6.73
N VAL A 23 -1.82 -8.40 5.80
CA VAL A 23 -3.22 -8.77 6.02
C VAL A 23 -3.56 -9.88 5.04
N LEU A 24 -4.32 -10.87 5.51
CA LEU A 24 -4.81 -11.93 4.63
C LEU A 24 -5.91 -11.35 3.72
N ASN A 25 -5.86 -11.68 2.43
CA ASN A 25 -6.94 -11.27 1.54
C ASN A 25 -8.26 -11.91 2.00
N SER A 26 -9.32 -11.11 2.15
CA SER A 26 -10.61 -11.54 2.69
C SER A 26 -11.25 -12.70 1.92
N LYS A 27 -10.88 -12.92 0.65
CA LYS A 27 -11.27 -14.10 -0.15
C LYS A 27 -10.79 -15.43 0.44
N PHE A 28 -9.75 -15.42 1.27
CA PHE A 28 -9.17 -16.59 1.92
C PHE A 28 -9.56 -16.72 3.40
N ASN A 29 -10.44 -15.84 3.89
CA ASN A 29 -11.00 -15.96 5.24
C ASN A 29 -11.62 -17.34 5.44
N ASN A 30 -11.56 -17.83 6.67
CA ASN A 30 -12.03 -19.18 7.06
C ASN A 30 -11.29 -20.36 6.40
N HIS A 31 -10.27 -20.11 5.57
CA HIS A 31 -9.47 -21.15 4.92
C HIS A 31 -8.01 -21.10 5.35
N LEU A 32 -7.46 -19.90 5.56
CA LEU A 32 -6.08 -19.66 5.96
C LEU A 32 -6.01 -19.00 7.34
N CYS A 33 -4.93 -19.26 8.06
CA CYS A 33 -4.63 -18.60 9.33
C CYS A 33 -4.05 -17.20 9.10
N ASP A 34 -4.57 -16.18 9.78
CA ASP A 34 -4.13 -14.78 9.73
C ASP A 34 -2.70 -14.55 10.29
N HIS A 35 -2.11 -15.55 10.95
CA HIS A 35 -0.76 -15.45 11.50
C HIS A 35 0.28 -16.27 10.72
N CYS A 36 0.00 -17.54 10.43
CA CYS A 36 0.97 -18.41 9.76
C CYS A 36 0.71 -18.58 8.26
N LEU A 37 -0.40 -18.04 7.75
CA LEU A 37 -0.85 -18.10 6.35
C LEU A 37 -1.07 -19.52 5.81
N ARG A 38 -1.00 -20.55 6.67
CA ARG A 38 -1.26 -21.94 6.28
C ARG A 38 -2.75 -22.19 6.13
N ARG A 39 -3.09 -23.00 5.13
CA ARG A 39 -4.44 -23.51 4.92
C ARG A 39 -4.77 -24.58 5.96
N GLY A 40 -6.02 -24.60 6.44
CA GLY A 40 -6.51 -25.62 7.36
C GLY A 40 -7.75 -25.20 8.14
N LYS A 41 -8.10 -25.99 9.14
CA LYS A 41 -9.17 -25.63 10.09
C LYS A 41 -8.72 -24.42 10.91
N VAL A 42 -9.53 -23.37 10.88
CA VAL A 42 -9.27 -22.12 11.60
C VAL A 42 -10.50 -21.70 12.40
N SER A 43 -10.27 -20.92 13.46
CA SER A 43 -11.31 -20.39 14.33
C SER A 43 -11.17 -18.87 14.40
N LYS A 44 -12.31 -18.16 14.39
CA LYS A 44 -12.32 -16.70 14.51
C LYS A 44 -11.86 -16.27 15.89
N CYS A 45 -11.23 -15.10 15.95
CA CYS A 45 -11.08 -14.37 17.20
C CYS A 45 -12.48 -14.08 17.78
N SER A 46 -12.74 -14.56 19.00
CA SER A 46 -14.06 -14.43 19.63
C SER A 46 -14.48 -12.99 19.86
N ALA A 47 -13.51 -12.09 20.08
CA ALA A 47 -13.75 -10.70 20.42
C ALA A 47 -14.10 -9.82 19.20
N CYS A 48 -13.27 -9.83 18.15
CA CYS A 48 -13.50 -8.99 16.97
C CYS A 48 -14.21 -9.70 15.81
N GLN A 49 -14.17 -11.03 15.76
CA GLN A 49 -14.73 -11.86 14.67
C GLN A 49 -14.17 -11.58 13.26
N CYS A 50 -13.11 -10.76 13.13
CA CYS A 50 -12.55 -10.35 11.84
C CYS A 50 -11.35 -11.19 11.37
N VAL A 51 -10.65 -11.87 12.28
CA VAL A 51 -9.42 -12.62 11.97
C VAL A 51 -9.53 -14.07 12.45
N TYR A 52 -8.77 -14.97 11.82
CA TYR A 52 -8.86 -16.42 11.97
C TYR A 52 -7.51 -17.02 12.35
N TYR A 53 -7.49 -17.92 13.33
CA TYR A 53 -6.28 -18.60 13.77
C TYR A 53 -6.46 -20.11 13.74
N CYS A 54 -5.43 -20.85 13.34
CA CYS A 54 -5.47 -22.32 13.36
C CYS A 54 -5.35 -22.90 14.78
N ASN A 55 -4.76 -22.16 15.73
CA ASN A 55 -4.61 -22.57 17.12
C ASN A 55 -4.20 -21.39 18.02
N HIS A 56 -4.18 -21.64 19.34
CA HIS A 56 -3.80 -20.68 20.37
C HIS A 56 -2.35 -20.17 20.23
N SER A 57 -1.43 -20.96 19.67
CA SER A 57 -0.05 -20.50 19.41
C SER A 57 -0.03 -19.40 18.34
N CYS A 58 -0.76 -19.57 17.23
CA CYS A 58 -0.89 -18.54 16.21
C CYS A 58 -1.61 -17.28 16.71
N GLN A 59 -2.63 -17.44 17.56
CA GLN A 59 -3.30 -16.30 18.19
C GLN A 59 -2.34 -15.50 19.08
N ARG A 60 -1.54 -16.16 19.93
CA ARG A 60 -0.51 -15.51 20.74
C ARG A 60 0.58 -14.86 19.88
N GLY A 61 0.98 -15.51 18.79
CA GLY A 61 1.97 -14.95 17.85
C GLY A 61 1.49 -13.67 17.16
N ALA A 62 0.20 -13.53 16.91
CA ALA A 62 -0.40 -12.31 16.35
C ALA A 62 -0.63 -11.19 17.38
N TRP A 63 -0.60 -11.53 18.68
CA TRP A 63 -0.94 -10.63 19.79
C TRP A 63 -0.20 -9.28 19.80
N PRO A 64 1.12 -9.17 19.47
CA PRO A 64 1.84 -7.90 19.52
C PRO A 64 1.21 -6.76 18.71
N ILE A 65 0.51 -7.10 17.62
CA ILE A 65 -0.28 -6.13 16.85
C ILE A 65 -1.76 -6.26 17.19
N HIS A 66 -2.25 -7.50 17.30
CA HIS A 66 -3.67 -7.77 17.42
C HIS A 66 -4.29 -7.23 18.71
N THR A 67 -3.54 -7.13 19.80
CA THR A 67 -4.07 -6.57 21.06
C THR A 67 -4.56 -5.12 20.91
N THR A 68 -3.88 -4.32 20.09
CA THR A 68 -4.26 -2.92 19.80
C THR A 68 -5.25 -2.83 18.64
N GLU A 69 -5.19 -3.78 17.70
CA GLU A 69 -6.05 -3.87 16.51
C GLU A 69 -7.47 -4.39 16.85
N CYS A 70 -7.57 -5.39 17.74
CA CYS A 70 -8.80 -6.12 18.02
C CYS A 70 -9.95 -5.22 18.49
N PRO A 71 -9.76 -4.29 19.44
CA PRO A 71 -10.83 -3.37 19.84
C PRO A 71 -11.31 -2.47 18.69
N LYS A 72 -10.40 -2.10 17.78
CA LYS A 72 -10.71 -1.26 16.60
C LYS A 72 -11.57 -2.03 15.62
N LEU A 73 -11.18 -3.27 15.30
CA LEU A 73 -11.95 -4.15 14.41
C LEU A 73 -13.33 -4.51 14.98
N LYS A 74 -13.45 -4.68 16.30
CA LYS A 74 -14.72 -4.94 16.98
C LYS A 74 -15.78 -3.85 16.73
N LYS A 75 -15.39 -2.62 16.39
CA LYS A 75 -16.35 -1.55 16.03
C LYS A 75 -17.07 -1.80 14.70
N PHE A 76 -16.54 -2.71 13.86
CA PHE A 76 -17.05 -3.01 12.53
C PHE A 76 -17.81 -4.35 12.45
N LEU A 77 -18.33 -4.88 13.56
CA LEU A 77 -18.99 -6.20 13.59
C LEU A 77 -20.15 -6.37 12.58
N SER A 78 -20.76 -5.29 12.09
CA SER A 78 -21.84 -5.33 11.09
C SER A 78 -21.39 -5.15 9.63
N LYS A 79 -20.12 -4.82 9.37
CA LYS A 79 -19.58 -4.53 8.03
C LYS A 79 -18.17 -5.10 7.87
N THR A 80 -17.89 -5.73 6.74
CA THR A 80 -16.54 -6.20 6.43
C THR A 80 -15.56 -5.02 6.39
N VAL A 81 -14.53 -5.05 7.22
CA VAL A 81 -13.41 -4.09 7.14
C VAL A 81 -12.65 -4.39 5.85
N PRO A 82 -12.48 -3.41 4.93
CA PRO A 82 -11.70 -3.63 3.73
C PRO A 82 -10.24 -3.97 4.06
N ASP A 83 -9.65 -4.92 3.32
CA ASP A 83 -8.29 -5.43 3.58
C ASP A 83 -7.23 -4.33 3.66
N LEU A 84 -7.34 -3.31 2.80
CA LEU A 84 -6.43 -2.16 2.85
C LEU A 84 -6.60 -1.32 4.13
N ALA A 85 -7.82 -1.19 4.67
CA ALA A 85 -8.06 -0.41 5.90
C ALA A 85 -7.48 -1.15 7.10
N GLN A 86 -7.66 -2.47 7.14
CA GLN A 86 -7.02 -3.32 8.12
C GLN A 86 -5.48 -3.25 7.99
N PHE A 87 -4.96 -3.28 6.77
CA PHE A 87 -3.52 -3.18 6.52
C PHE A 87 -2.95 -1.85 7.02
N MET A 88 -3.60 -0.74 6.69
CA MET A 88 -3.24 0.61 7.16
C MET A 88 -3.28 0.70 8.69
N THR A 89 -4.30 0.10 9.33
CA THR A 89 -4.40 0.03 10.79
C THR A 89 -3.20 -0.69 11.40
N ARG A 90 -2.80 -1.84 10.86
CA ARG A 90 -1.61 -2.58 11.33
C ARG A 90 -0.31 -1.81 11.12
N VAL A 91 -0.20 -1.06 10.02
CA VAL A 91 0.96 -0.18 9.78
C VAL A 91 1.03 0.89 10.85
N ILE A 92 -0.06 1.63 11.08
CA ILE A 92 -0.10 2.71 12.06
C ILE A 92 0.24 2.20 13.45
N ILE A 93 -0.37 1.08 13.88
CA ILE A 93 -0.05 0.43 15.16
C ILE A 93 1.44 0.09 15.23
N LYS A 94 2.01 -0.51 14.19
CA LYS A 94 3.43 -0.88 14.18
C LYS A 94 4.37 0.32 14.19
N LEU A 95 3.99 1.42 13.53
CA LEU A 95 4.76 2.67 13.56
C LEU A 95 4.74 3.30 14.96
N ASN A 96 3.58 3.34 15.60
CA ASN A 96 3.43 3.83 16.98
C ASN A 96 4.23 2.99 17.99
N GLN A 97 4.44 1.71 17.69
CA GLN A 97 5.32 0.81 18.47
C GLN A 97 6.82 0.95 18.13
N GLY A 98 7.23 2.04 17.46
CA GLY A 98 8.62 2.28 17.06
C GLY A 98 9.10 1.42 15.89
N GLY A 99 8.19 0.74 15.18
CA GLY A 99 8.52 -0.11 14.05
C GLY A 99 9.22 0.63 12.90
N GLY A 100 8.98 1.94 12.76
CA GLY A 100 9.61 2.78 11.75
C GLY A 100 11.14 2.81 11.84
N GLU A 101 11.68 2.64 13.05
CA GLU A 101 13.12 2.66 13.31
C GLU A 101 13.81 1.30 13.15
N LYS A 102 13.03 0.22 12.96
CA LYS A 102 13.58 -1.13 12.77
C LYS A 102 14.31 -1.21 11.43
N LYS A 103 15.56 -1.67 11.48
CA LYS A 103 16.41 -1.86 10.31
C LYS A 103 16.15 -3.22 9.66
N GLY A 104 15.78 -3.22 8.39
CA GLY A 104 15.76 -4.40 7.53
C GLY A 104 17.06 -4.48 6.75
N TYR A 105 17.97 -5.33 7.19
CA TYR A 105 19.27 -5.55 6.54
C TYR A 105 19.10 -6.38 5.26
N TYR A 106 19.75 -5.94 4.19
CA TYR A 106 19.85 -6.69 2.92
C TYR A 106 21.30 -7.00 2.53
N SER A 107 22.24 -6.64 3.41
CA SER A 107 23.64 -7.08 3.43
C SER A 107 24.17 -6.92 4.86
N GLU A 108 25.44 -7.26 5.11
CA GLU A 108 26.07 -7.11 6.43
C GLU A 108 26.03 -5.68 6.97
N THR A 109 26.15 -4.69 6.08
CA THR A 109 26.26 -3.27 6.47
C THR A 109 25.08 -2.43 6.00
N ASN A 110 24.45 -2.79 4.88
CA ASN A 110 23.35 -2.00 4.31
C ASN A 110 21.99 -2.45 4.84
N TYR A 111 21.18 -1.47 5.22
CA TYR A 111 19.83 -1.65 5.72
C TYR A 111 18.87 -0.59 5.15
N ARG A 112 17.58 -0.84 5.35
CA ARG A 112 16.49 0.08 5.08
C ARG A 112 15.51 0.12 6.26
N LYS A 113 14.98 1.29 6.54
CA LYS A 113 13.91 1.56 7.52
C LYS A 113 12.60 1.82 6.79
N PHE A 114 11.51 1.93 7.54
CA PHE A 114 10.19 2.22 6.94
C PHE A 114 10.21 3.56 6.16
N LYS A 115 10.88 4.57 6.70
CA LYS A 115 10.96 5.90 6.07
C LYS A 115 11.69 5.92 4.73
N ASP A 116 12.54 4.91 4.47
CA ASP A 116 13.34 4.77 3.26
C ASP A 116 12.52 4.15 2.10
N LEU A 117 11.28 3.72 2.35
CA LEU A 117 10.36 3.32 1.29
C LEU A 117 10.08 4.52 0.39
N MET A 118 10.05 4.26 -0.92
CA MET A 118 9.61 5.22 -1.92
C MET A 118 8.21 5.70 -1.59
N SER A 119 8.13 6.95 -1.16
CA SER A 119 6.89 7.60 -0.81
C SER A 119 6.42 8.45 -1.98
N LEU A 120 5.18 8.26 -2.41
CA LEU A 120 4.43 9.22 -3.22
C LEU A 120 4.32 10.62 -2.55
N PHE A 121 4.77 10.76 -1.29
CA PHE A 121 4.93 12.02 -0.55
C PHE A 121 5.80 13.06 -1.26
N VAL A 122 6.97 12.65 -1.80
CA VAL A 122 7.87 13.57 -2.52
C VAL A 122 7.19 14.16 -3.74
N LEU A 123 6.14 13.50 -4.23
CA LEU A 123 5.37 13.87 -5.41
C LEU A 123 4.24 14.85 -5.01
N PHE A 124 3.47 14.61 -3.95
CA PHE A 124 2.34 15.49 -3.60
C PHE A 124 2.71 16.82 -2.91
N ASP A 125 3.75 16.88 -2.07
CA ASP A 125 4.14 18.14 -1.38
C ASP A 125 4.71 19.19 -2.33
N SER A 126 5.12 18.78 -3.53
CA SER A 126 5.67 19.63 -4.58
C SER A 126 4.65 20.12 -5.61
N ILE A 127 3.38 19.82 -5.40
CA ILE A 127 2.30 20.29 -6.27
C ILE A 127 1.58 21.43 -5.56
N ASP A 128 1.71 22.64 -6.09
CA ASP A 128 0.87 23.76 -5.72
C ASP A 128 -0.60 23.39 -5.91
N ALA A 129 -1.46 23.74 -4.94
CA ALA A 129 -2.90 23.50 -5.01
C ALA A 129 -3.54 24.06 -6.30
N ASP A 130 -2.93 25.09 -6.88
CA ASP A 130 -3.32 25.72 -8.14
C ASP A 130 -3.03 24.85 -9.38
N PHE A 131 -2.03 23.96 -9.34
CA PHE A 131 -1.77 23.02 -10.44
C PHE A 131 -2.82 21.89 -10.50
N ILE A 132 -3.29 21.45 -9.32
CA ILE A 132 -4.43 20.53 -9.25
C ILE A 132 -5.62 21.15 -9.98
N ILE A 133 -5.84 22.46 -9.85
CA ILE A 133 -7.00 23.20 -10.39
C ILE A 133 -6.84 23.62 -11.87
N SER A 134 -5.61 23.92 -12.34
CA SER A 134 -5.35 24.56 -13.65
C SER A 134 -5.06 23.61 -14.81
N SER A 135 -4.70 22.35 -14.55
CA SER A 135 -4.77 21.32 -15.60
C SER A 135 -6.26 21.13 -15.94
N ASN A 136 -6.63 20.95 -17.21
CA ASN A 136 -8.00 20.72 -17.70
C ASN A 136 -8.57 19.36 -17.23
N CYS A 137 -8.52 19.15 -15.93
CA CYS A 137 -8.74 17.93 -15.20
C CYS A 137 -10.10 18.03 -14.51
N SER A 138 -11.14 18.49 -15.20
CA SER A 138 -12.50 18.36 -14.67
C SER A 138 -12.90 16.89 -14.55
N VAL A 139 -12.34 16.00 -15.39
CA VAL A 139 -12.43 14.54 -15.27
C VAL A 139 -11.40 14.00 -14.30
N ILE A 140 -10.13 14.41 -14.41
CA ILE A 140 -9.06 13.91 -13.56
C ILE A 140 -9.28 14.36 -12.11
N MET A 141 -9.61 15.60 -11.74
CA MET A 141 -9.95 16.02 -10.35
C MET A 141 -11.30 15.53 -9.84
N LYS A 142 -12.36 15.46 -10.67
CA LYS A 142 -13.59 14.72 -10.26
C LYS A 142 -13.24 13.28 -9.94
N ASN A 143 -12.25 12.73 -10.64
CA ASN A 143 -11.69 11.44 -10.35
C ASN A 143 -10.47 11.46 -9.41
N THR A 144 -9.86 12.57 -9.01
CA THR A 144 -8.68 12.67 -8.11
C THR A 144 -9.16 12.90 -6.69
N LYS A 145 -10.32 13.56 -6.53
CA LYS A 145 -11.18 13.40 -5.35
C LYS A 145 -11.69 11.95 -5.19
N ARG A 146 -11.72 11.14 -6.26
CA ARG A 146 -12.05 9.69 -6.22
C ARG A 146 -10.84 8.73 -6.22
N MET A 147 -9.70 9.13 -6.78
CA MET A 147 -8.40 8.42 -6.81
C MET A 147 -7.76 8.37 -5.44
N PHE A 148 -8.40 9.08 -4.54
CA PHE A 148 -8.32 9.04 -3.13
C PHE A 148 -8.95 7.70 -2.64
N ILE A 149 -8.31 6.57 -2.98
CA ILE A 149 -8.29 5.38 -2.09
C ILE A 149 -7.99 5.82 -0.64
N PHE A 150 -7.25 6.92 -0.50
CA PHE A 150 -6.98 7.72 0.68
C PHE A 150 -8.26 8.24 1.44
N MET A 151 -9.50 8.25 0.89
CA MET A 151 -10.67 9.07 1.36
C MET A 151 -11.78 8.10 1.76
N CYS A 152 -12.00 7.08 0.92
CA CYS A 152 -12.89 5.97 1.23
C CYS A 152 -12.40 5.16 2.44
N GLN A 153 -11.15 5.33 2.88
CA GLN A 153 -10.64 4.73 4.12
C GLN A 153 -10.27 5.72 5.22
N CYS A 154 -10.16 7.04 4.99
CA CYS A 154 -10.10 7.98 6.11
C CYS A 154 -11.37 7.91 6.96
N GLY A 155 -12.56 7.72 6.36
CA GLY A 155 -13.78 7.49 7.14
C GLY A 155 -13.72 6.21 7.98
N ILE A 156 -13.26 5.09 7.40
CA ILE A 156 -13.13 3.82 8.12
C ILE A 156 -12.05 3.89 9.19
N LEU A 157 -10.89 4.48 8.87
CA LEU A 157 -9.81 4.67 9.83
C LEU A 157 -10.25 5.63 10.96
N ASN A 158 -11.00 6.69 10.68
CA ASN A 158 -11.57 7.56 11.72
C ASN A 158 -12.48 6.78 12.66
N VAL A 159 -13.32 5.86 12.16
CA VAL A 159 -14.13 4.97 13.01
C VAL A 159 -13.25 3.98 13.79
N LEU A 160 -12.24 3.38 13.13
CA LEU A 160 -11.31 2.45 13.77
C LEU A 160 -10.50 3.12 14.89
N PHE A 161 -10.12 4.39 14.73
CA PHE A 161 -9.34 5.17 15.68
C PHE A 161 -10.18 6.17 16.49
N GLU A 162 -11.51 6.07 16.46
CA GLU A 162 -12.39 6.95 17.24
C GLU A 162 -12.07 6.83 18.75
N GLY A 163 -11.83 7.98 19.39
CA GLY A 163 -11.43 8.07 20.79
C GLY A 163 -9.96 7.74 21.07
N GLU A 164 -9.14 7.54 20.03
CA GLU A 164 -7.71 7.22 20.11
C GLU A 164 -6.89 8.23 19.30
N PRO A 165 -5.60 8.46 19.64
CA PRO A 165 -4.74 9.32 18.85
C PRO A 165 -4.53 8.72 17.46
N MET A 166 -5.05 9.44 16.47
CA MET A 166 -4.87 9.17 15.04
C MET A 166 -3.74 10.04 14.51
N PRO A 167 -2.81 9.51 13.68
CA PRO A 167 -1.80 10.36 13.05
C PRO A 167 -2.47 11.49 12.26
N SER A 168 -1.89 12.67 12.31
CA SER A 168 -2.37 13.84 11.59
C SER A 168 -2.40 13.59 10.08
N HIS A 169 -3.13 14.42 9.34
CA HIS A 169 -3.12 14.36 7.87
C HIS A 169 -1.69 14.45 7.31
N GLN A 170 -0.84 15.29 7.91
CA GLN A 170 0.58 15.44 7.54
C GLN A 170 1.37 14.15 7.75
N GLU A 171 1.04 13.34 8.76
CA GLU A 171 1.68 12.05 9.02
C GLU A 171 1.08 10.91 8.18
N LEU A 172 -0.21 10.94 7.88
CA LEU A 172 -0.90 9.91 7.11
C LEU A 172 -0.55 9.93 5.63
N ILE A 173 -0.44 11.11 5.01
CA ILE A 173 -0.09 11.28 3.60
C ILE A 173 1.19 10.50 3.23
N PRO A 174 2.34 10.65 3.94
CA PRO A 174 3.54 9.91 3.61
C PRO A 174 3.44 8.41 3.89
N ILE A 175 2.65 8.00 4.87
CA ILE A 175 2.39 6.57 5.15
C ILE A 175 1.61 5.96 3.97
N CYS A 176 0.49 6.57 3.58
CA CYS A 176 -0.31 6.17 2.43
C CYS A 176 0.51 6.15 1.15
N GLY A 177 1.32 7.19 0.91
CA GLY A 177 2.15 7.30 -0.28
C GLY A 177 3.21 6.21 -0.40
N ARG A 178 3.73 5.68 0.71
CA ARG A 178 4.66 4.54 0.73
C ARG A 178 3.97 3.20 0.53
N ILE A 179 2.73 3.09 0.97
CA ILE A 179 2.01 1.81 1.07
C ILE A 179 1.15 1.54 -0.14
N CYS A 180 0.47 2.53 -0.70
CA CYS A 180 -0.49 2.32 -1.79
C CYS A 180 0.17 1.67 -3.01
N ILE A 181 1.41 2.04 -3.34
CA ILE A 181 2.14 1.42 -4.45
C ILE A 181 2.42 -0.06 -4.18
N LEU A 182 3.01 -0.36 -3.02
CA LEU A 182 3.36 -1.73 -2.64
C LEU A 182 2.12 -2.61 -2.45
N PHE A 183 1.07 -2.08 -1.84
CA PHE A 183 -0.16 -2.82 -1.60
C PHE A 183 -0.88 -3.14 -2.91
N LEU A 184 -1.04 -2.17 -3.81
CA LEU A 184 -1.79 -2.39 -5.05
C LEU A 184 -1.09 -3.39 -5.97
N GLU A 185 0.24 -3.29 -6.12
CA GLU A 185 1.01 -4.24 -6.93
C GLU A 185 0.92 -5.68 -6.40
N ILE A 186 1.00 -5.86 -5.07
CA ILE A 186 0.95 -7.19 -4.45
C ILE A 186 -0.48 -7.74 -4.41
N TYR A 187 -1.46 -6.88 -4.13
CA TYR A 187 -2.84 -7.29 -3.87
C TYR A 187 -3.64 -7.53 -5.15
N TYR A 188 -3.52 -6.62 -6.13
CA TYR A 188 -4.24 -6.72 -7.41
C TYR A 188 -3.40 -7.33 -8.52
N GLY A 189 -2.08 -7.43 -8.33
CA GLY A 189 -1.14 -7.92 -9.33
C GLY A 189 -0.61 -6.81 -10.25
N GLN A 190 0.29 -7.21 -11.15
CA GLN A 190 1.01 -6.28 -12.05
C GLN A 190 0.11 -5.64 -13.11
N VAL A 191 -1.03 -6.25 -13.43
CA VAL A 191 -1.95 -5.77 -14.48
C VAL A 191 -3.35 -5.62 -13.87
N HIS A 192 -3.66 -4.42 -13.39
CA HIS A 192 -4.97 -4.08 -12.83
C HIS A 192 -5.25 -2.58 -13.06
N PRO A 193 -6.50 -2.16 -13.34
CA PRO A 193 -6.82 -0.76 -13.61
C PRO A 193 -6.32 0.20 -12.52
N LEU A 194 -6.51 -0.14 -11.24
CA LEU A 194 -6.05 0.71 -10.13
C LEU A 194 -4.52 0.81 -10.03
N THR A 195 -3.80 -0.25 -10.41
CA THR A 195 -2.34 -0.25 -10.49
C THR A 195 -1.87 0.65 -11.64
N GLY A 196 -2.52 0.57 -12.80
CA GLY A 196 -2.24 1.45 -13.94
C GLY A 196 -2.51 2.92 -13.64
N MET A 197 -3.66 3.23 -13.01
CA MET A 197 -4.00 4.59 -12.58
C MET A 197 -2.96 5.15 -11.60
N LEU A 198 -2.52 4.35 -10.63
CA LEU A 198 -1.51 4.77 -9.67
C LEU A 198 -0.18 5.14 -10.34
N TYR A 199 0.30 4.32 -11.27
CA TYR A 199 1.51 4.65 -12.04
C TYR A 199 1.30 5.91 -12.88
N PHE A 200 0.11 6.11 -13.45
CA PHE A 200 -0.20 7.32 -14.20
C PHE A 200 -0.03 8.57 -13.31
N PHE A 201 -0.64 8.61 -12.12
CA PHE A 201 -0.41 9.73 -11.19
C PHE A 201 1.04 9.87 -10.81
N THR A 202 1.71 8.77 -10.47
CA THR A 202 3.12 8.79 -10.07
C THR A 202 3.99 9.42 -11.16
N GLY A 203 3.78 9.03 -12.42
CA GLY A 203 4.50 9.54 -13.58
C GLY A 203 4.20 11.00 -13.89
N THR A 204 2.92 11.41 -13.84
CA THR A 204 2.51 12.81 -13.99
C THR A 204 3.22 13.68 -12.97
N ILE A 205 3.21 13.27 -11.70
CA ILE A 205 3.82 14.08 -10.65
C ILE A 205 5.36 14.11 -10.78
N GLN A 206 5.99 13.01 -11.22
CA GLN A 206 7.44 12.99 -11.49
C GLN A 206 7.81 13.97 -12.60
N SER A 207 6.92 14.16 -13.59
CA SER A 207 7.09 15.15 -14.65
C SER A 207 7.14 16.57 -14.06
N HIS A 208 6.20 16.91 -13.17
CA HIS A 208 6.17 18.21 -12.47
C HIS A 208 7.38 18.45 -11.60
N LEU A 209 7.88 17.41 -10.93
CA LEU A 209 9.13 17.44 -10.18
C LEU A 209 10.40 17.60 -11.02
N LYS A 210 10.28 17.79 -12.33
CA LYS A 210 11.41 17.86 -13.27
C LYS A 210 12.28 16.61 -13.21
N LYS A 211 11.66 15.44 -13.04
CA LYS A 211 12.32 14.12 -13.11
C LYS A 211 11.90 13.38 -14.40
N PRO A 212 12.23 13.90 -15.59
CA PRO A 212 11.63 13.45 -16.86
C PRO A 212 11.93 11.99 -17.18
N LYS A 213 13.13 11.49 -16.84
CA LYS A 213 13.50 10.08 -17.06
C LYS A 213 12.61 9.13 -16.26
N GLN A 214 12.39 9.43 -14.98
CA GLN A 214 11.54 8.62 -14.10
C GLN A 214 10.07 8.72 -14.52
N ALA A 215 9.62 9.94 -14.84
CA ALA A 215 8.27 10.21 -15.30
C ALA A 215 7.94 9.40 -16.55
N LEU A 216 8.82 9.40 -17.55
CA LEU A 216 8.64 8.66 -18.79
C LEU A 216 8.54 7.16 -18.55
N GLU A 217 9.45 6.60 -17.75
CA GLU A 217 9.44 5.16 -17.43
C GLU A 217 8.14 4.76 -16.72
N THR A 218 7.71 5.57 -15.74
CA THR A 218 6.52 5.31 -14.95
C THR A 218 5.24 5.49 -15.78
N LEU A 219 5.16 6.51 -16.62
CA LEU A 219 4.02 6.75 -17.52
C LEU A 219 3.90 5.66 -18.59
N LYS A 220 5.00 5.17 -19.16
CA LYS A 220 4.98 4.02 -20.10
C LYS A 220 4.42 2.77 -19.44
N ARG A 221 4.77 2.53 -18.18
CA ARG A 221 4.22 1.40 -17.41
C ARG A 221 2.72 1.57 -17.16
N ALA A 222 2.29 2.80 -16.83
CA ALA A 222 0.87 3.12 -16.68
C ALA A 222 0.09 2.90 -17.98
N GLU A 223 0.61 3.39 -19.10
CA GLU A 223 0.03 3.24 -20.44
C GLU A 223 -0.14 1.77 -20.80
N SER A 224 0.92 0.97 -20.63
CA SER A 224 0.88 -0.47 -20.91
C SER A 224 -0.22 -1.17 -20.12
N ILE A 225 -0.34 -0.88 -18.82
CA ILE A 225 -1.35 -1.51 -17.96
C ILE A 225 -2.76 -1.06 -18.35
N LEU A 226 -2.97 0.25 -18.53
CA LEU A 226 -4.30 0.81 -18.83
C LEU A 226 -4.78 0.45 -20.24
N ALA A 227 -3.86 0.31 -21.21
CA ALA A 227 -4.18 -0.20 -22.53
C ALA A 227 -4.70 -1.63 -22.45
N ILE A 228 -4.07 -2.50 -21.64
CA ILE A 228 -4.52 -3.88 -21.44
C ILE A 228 -5.86 -3.91 -20.68
N THR A 229 -6.01 -3.13 -19.62
CA THR A 229 -7.17 -3.26 -18.72
C THR A 229 -8.42 -2.54 -19.20
N ASN A 230 -8.28 -1.45 -19.93
CA ASN A 230 -9.40 -0.63 -20.41
C ASN A 230 -9.53 -0.64 -21.93
N GLY A 231 -8.45 -0.90 -22.67
CA GLY A 231 -8.40 -0.78 -24.13
C GLY A 231 -8.07 0.65 -24.58
N GLU A 232 -7.26 0.77 -25.63
CA GLU A 232 -6.80 2.07 -26.17
C GLU A 232 -7.94 2.95 -26.72
N LYS A 233 -9.07 2.34 -27.08
CA LYS A 233 -10.26 3.04 -27.57
C LYS A 233 -11.14 3.60 -26.45
N HIS A 234 -10.90 3.19 -25.21
CA HIS A 234 -11.73 3.59 -24.07
C HIS A 234 -11.52 5.06 -23.73
N THR A 235 -12.61 5.77 -23.42
CA THR A 235 -12.63 7.22 -23.16
C THR A 235 -11.61 7.61 -22.10
N LEU A 236 -11.57 6.88 -20.98
CA LEU A 236 -10.58 7.08 -19.91
C LEU A 236 -9.13 7.03 -20.43
N PHE A 237 -8.77 6.02 -21.24
CA PHE A 237 -7.40 5.87 -21.73
C PHE A 237 -7.02 7.05 -22.63
N ARG A 238 -7.91 7.42 -23.55
CA ARG A 238 -7.71 8.54 -24.47
C ARG A 238 -7.57 9.86 -23.71
N GLU A 239 -8.45 10.14 -22.77
CA GLU A 239 -8.40 11.37 -21.96
C GLU A 239 -7.10 11.48 -21.15
N LEU A 240 -6.60 10.37 -20.59
CA LEU A 240 -5.39 10.36 -19.76
C LEU A 240 -4.12 10.63 -20.59
N PHE A 241 -3.99 10.02 -21.78
CA PHE A 241 -2.74 10.08 -22.54
C PHE A 241 -2.74 11.11 -23.69
N GLN A 242 -3.89 11.64 -24.11
CA GLN A 242 -3.94 12.75 -25.10
C GLN A 242 -3.28 14.04 -24.59
N THR A 243 -3.19 14.23 -23.27
CA THR A 243 -2.59 15.43 -22.66
C THR A 243 -1.05 15.42 -22.70
N PHE A 244 -0.40 14.27 -22.93
CA PHE A 244 1.06 14.13 -22.90
C PHE A 244 1.72 14.10 -24.29
N THR A 245 0.92 14.07 -25.35
CA THR A 245 1.37 14.05 -26.76
C THR A 245 1.40 15.44 -27.41
N LYS A 246 1.24 16.52 -26.63
CA LYS A 246 1.43 17.90 -27.06
C LYS A 246 2.61 18.51 -26.32
#